data_AF-A0A9P8J0U4-F1
#
_entry.id   AF-A0A9P8J0U4-F1
#
_cell.length_a   1.000
_cell.length_b   1.000
_cell.length_c   1.000
_cell.angle_alpha   90.00
_cell.angle_beta   90.00
_cell.angle_gamma   90.00
#
_symmetry.space_group_name_H-M   'P 1'
#
loop_
_entity.id
_entity.type
_entity.pdbx_description
1 polymer ?
#
loop_
_entity_poly.entity_id
_entity_poly.type
_entity_poly.pdbx_seq_one_letter_code
_entity_poly.pdbx_strand_id
1 'polypeptide(L)'
;MDSTQPPPLLPSTPANSIPNYLLPLLEILLGFSALSRSTPLNLFAVALGTYWLFALTINKPQGGEWTHVYTQGCRLMSVVLKIVSARWLMKASDFERRGKEKGEKDGKEEDGKNKRRWWGYLWDAFEIGSMSSRGIGWNFQIRNLPPAPSPTTPRLQFAVTQLFSAAFNILLVDISYLFLRQFSPITSHPILPLTSQPLLLALFNAWLIYLQARWTMSALLSVLAAITVPLHIYPPSAFPPLFGSFANAYTVKRFWAHTWHQMMRTLATPYTSFLVRTLGLDSTKKSTYWVKAEDTRLIFGGMRRRC
;
A
#
# COMPACT_ATOMS: atom_id res chain seq x y z
N MET A 1 47.43 -26.94 19.27
CA MET A 1 47.16 -25.54 18.91
C MET A 1 45.70 -25.47 18.54
N ASP A 2 44.95 -24.75 19.36
CA ASP A 2 43.50 -24.73 19.48
C ASP A 2 42.85 -24.07 18.24
N SER A 3 41.99 -24.79 17.51
CA SER A 3 41.36 -24.33 16.26
C SER A 3 39.96 -23.72 16.50
N THR A 4 39.73 -23.16 17.69
CA THR A 4 38.40 -22.68 18.14
C THR A 4 38.22 -21.17 18.10
N GLN A 5 39.11 -20.42 17.44
CA GLN A 5 38.85 -19.00 17.23
C GLN A 5 37.94 -18.76 16.01
N PRO A 6 36.75 -18.14 16.20
CA PRO A 6 35.98 -17.65 15.07
C PRO A 6 36.82 -16.61 14.29
N PRO A 7 36.65 -16.50 12.97
CA PRO A 7 37.37 -15.52 12.18
C PRO A 7 37.16 -14.12 12.74
N PRO A 8 38.19 -13.24 12.70
CA PRO A 8 38.08 -11.89 13.22
C PRO A 8 36.90 -11.19 12.56
N LEU A 9 36.01 -10.65 13.39
CA LEU A 9 34.89 -9.81 12.95
C LEU A 9 35.48 -8.70 12.09
N LEU A 10 35.14 -8.67 10.80
CA LEU A 10 35.47 -7.56 9.92
C LEU A 10 35.08 -6.25 10.63
N PRO A 11 35.92 -5.20 10.57
CA PRO A 11 35.61 -3.93 11.19
C PRO A 11 34.21 -3.50 10.76
N SER A 12 33.35 -3.23 11.75
CA SER A 12 31.98 -2.79 11.55
C SER A 12 32.00 -1.54 10.68
N THR A 13 31.68 -1.69 9.39
CA THR A 13 31.23 -0.53 8.62
C THR A 13 30.06 0.04 9.40
N PRO A 14 30.12 1.30 9.86
CA PRO A 14 29.00 1.89 10.58
C PRO A 14 27.79 1.72 9.67
N ALA A 15 26.78 1.02 10.18
CA ALA A 15 25.52 0.90 9.48
C ALA A 15 24.98 2.33 9.38
N ASN A 16 25.23 2.98 8.25
CA ASN A 16 24.67 4.27 7.87
C ASN A 16 23.16 4.11 7.58
N SER A 17 22.48 3.23 8.31
CA SER A 17 21.05 3.04 8.30
C SER A 17 20.44 4.10 9.21
N ILE A 18 19.73 5.04 8.61
CA ILE A 18 18.84 5.97 9.31
C ILE A 18 18.04 5.18 10.35
N PRO A 19 17.97 5.64 11.61
CA PRO A 19 17.23 4.94 12.65
C PRO A 19 15.79 4.64 12.25
N ASN A 20 15.31 3.44 12.55
CA ASN A 20 14.01 2.94 12.09
C ASN A 20 12.80 3.79 12.53
N TYR A 21 12.95 4.60 13.58
CA TYR A 21 11.92 5.51 14.05
C TYR A 21 11.77 6.79 13.21
N LEU A 22 12.77 7.16 12.40
CA LEU A 22 12.71 8.33 11.51
C LEU A 22 12.05 8.03 10.16
N LEU A 23 11.84 6.76 9.82
CA LEU A 23 11.29 6.34 8.53
C LEU A 23 9.87 6.84 8.30
N PRO A 24 8.92 6.72 9.26
CA PRO A 24 7.56 7.22 9.05
C PRO A 24 7.55 8.72 8.83
N LEU A 25 8.43 9.46 9.52
CA LEU A 25 8.59 10.89 9.31
C LEU A 25 9.12 11.19 7.90
N LEU A 26 10.11 10.44 7.43
CA LEU A 26 10.62 10.60 6.07
C LEU A 26 9.57 10.26 5.01
N GLU A 27 8.77 9.19 5.20
CA GLU A 27 7.66 8.82 4.33
C GLU A 27 6.61 9.93 4.25
N ILE A 28 6.30 10.55 5.39
CA ILE A 28 5.40 11.70 5.47
C ILE A 28 5.99 12.90 4.71
N LEU A 29 7.28 13.21 4.90
CA LEU A 29 7.99 14.30 4.22
C LEU A 29 8.06 14.10 2.70
N LEU A 30 8.37 12.88 2.26
CA LEU A 30 8.34 12.49 0.85
C LEU A 30 6.90 12.53 0.30
N GLY A 31 5.91 12.12 1.10
CA GLY A 31 4.49 12.24 0.77
C GLY A 31 4.03 13.67 0.52
N PHE A 32 4.51 14.63 1.33
CA PHE A 32 4.26 16.07 1.10
C PHE A 32 4.81 16.55 -0.25
N SER A 33 5.92 15.98 -0.72
CA SER A 33 6.48 16.33 -2.03
C SER A 33 5.53 15.94 -3.18
N ALA A 34 4.79 14.83 -3.06
CA ALA A 34 3.91 14.33 -4.12
C ALA A 34 2.78 15.31 -4.52
N LEU A 35 2.35 16.18 -3.61
CA LEU A 35 1.38 17.25 -3.89
C LEU A 35 2.02 18.62 -4.17
N SER A 36 3.33 18.74 -3.97
CA SER A 36 4.03 19.98 -4.24
C SER A 36 4.08 20.26 -5.74
N ARG A 37 3.77 21.52 -6.10
CA ARG A 37 3.93 22.01 -7.49
C ARG A 37 5.40 22.22 -7.87
N SER A 38 6.33 22.17 -6.90
CA SER A 38 7.75 22.40 -7.12
C SER A 38 8.42 21.19 -7.78
N THR A 39 8.79 21.30 -9.06
CA THR A 39 9.54 20.25 -9.78
C THR A 39 10.89 19.94 -9.12
N PRO A 40 11.71 20.91 -8.68
CA PRO A 40 12.96 20.62 -7.97
C PRO A 40 12.76 19.79 -6.70
N LEU A 41 11.71 20.09 -5.91
CA LEU A 41 11.42 19.34 -4.68
C LEU A 41 11.04 17.89 -4.98
N ASN A 42 10.23 17.67 -6.02
CA ASN A 42 9.85 16.33 -6.47
C ASN A 42 11.06 15.53 -6.96
N LEU A 43 11.94 16.15 -7.75
CA LEU A 43 13.16 15.50 -8.24
C LEU A 43 14.10 15.13 -7.09
N PHE A 44 14.28 16.04 -6.12
CA PHE A 44 15.06 15.78 -4.92
C PHE A 44 14.48 14.62 -4.11
N ALA A 45 13.16 14.61 -3.89
CA ALA A 45 12.47 13.56 -3.14
C ALA A 45 12.59 12.19 -3.82
N VAL A 46 12.44 12.14 -5.15
CA VAL A 46 12.64 10.90 -5.93
C VAL A 46 14.09 10.44 -5.84
N ALA A 47 15.07 11.34 -6.06
CA ALA A 47 16.48 11.00 -5.99
C ALA A 47 16.89 10.48 -4.60
N LEU A 48 16.42 11.12 -3.53
CA LEU A 48 16.66 10.70 -2.16
C LEU A 48 16.04 9.33 -1.87
N GLY A 49 14.79 9.10 -2.29
CA GLY A 49 14.12 7.81 -2.13
C GLY A 49 14.80 6.68 -2.91
N THR A 50 15.24 6.94 -4.14
CA THR A 50 15.96 5.96 -4.97
C THR A 50 17.35 5.65 -4.40
N TYR A 51 18.10 6.67 -3.99
CA TYR A 51 19.39 6.49 -3.32
C TYR A 51 19.23 5.58 -2.10
N TRP A 52 18.17 5.78 -1.33
CA TRP A 52 17.97 5.03 -0.10
C TRP A 52 17.49 3.59 -0.34
N LEU A 53 16.67 3.34 -1.37
CA LEU A 53 16.41 1.98 -1.84
C LEU A 53 17.72 1.24 -2.17
N PHE A 54 18.65 1.92 -2.86
CA PHE A 54 19.96 1.37 -3.18
C PHE A 54 20.84 1.18 -1.96
N ALA A 55 20.79 2.08 -0.99
CA ALA A 55 21.50 1.93 0.28
C ALA A 55 20.97 0.73 1.08
N LEU A 56 19.65 0.48 1.08
CA LEU A 56 19.04 -0.69 1.73
C LEU A 56 19.44 -2.01 1.07
N THR A 57 19.66 -2.03 -0.25
CA THR A 57 20.08 -3.25 -0.96
C THR A 57 21.57 -3.55 -0.76
N ILE A 58 22.41 -2.53 -0.61
CA ILE A 58 23.86 -2.69 -0.41
C ILE A 58 24.20 -2.99 1.05
N ASN A 59 23.57 -2.29 1.99
CA ASN A 59 23.84 -2.45 3.41
C ASN A 59 23.12 -3.69 3.95
N LYS A 60 23.81 -4.84 3.90
CA LYS A 60 23.30 -6.08 4.49
C LYS A 60 23.20 -5.91 6.02
N PRO A 61 22.03 -6.14 6.64
CA PRO A 61 21.94 -6.15 8.10
C PRO A 61 22.85 -7.23 8.67
N GLN A 62 23.72 -6.87 9.60
CA GLN A 62 24.46 -7.84 10.41
C GLN A 62 23.44 -8.57 11.30
N GLY A 63 23.11 -9.82 10.96
CA GLY A 63 22.11 -10.62 11.70
C GLY A 63 21.04 -11.31 10.87
N GLY A 64 21.01 -11.13 9.54
CA GLY A 64 20.24 -12.01 8.64
C GLY A 64 18.71 -11.81 8.60
N GLU A 65 18.14 -10.83 9.31
CA GLU A 65 16.70 -10.57 9.27
C GLU A 65 16.29 -9.69 8.07
N TRP A 66 16.00 -10.34 6.94
CA TRP A 66 15.65 -9.68 5.67
C TRP A 66 14.21 -9.12 5.63
N THR A 67 13.33 -9.60 6.51
CA THR A 67 11.91 -9.23 6.54
C THR A 67 11.71 -7.73 6.74
N HIS A 68 12.53 -7.13 7.61
CA HIS A 68 12.47 -5.71 7.89
C HIS A 68 12.96 -4.89 6.68
N VAL A 69 14.09 -5.27 6.05
CA VAL A 69 14.61 -4.63 4.83
C VAL A 69 13.60 -4.71 3.68
N TYR A 70 12.98 -5.88 3.48
CA TYR A 70 11.93 -6.07 2.47
C TYR A 70 10.73 -5.14 2.71
N THR A 71 10.22 -5.11 3.95
CA THR A 71 9.08 -4.27 4.31
C THR A 71 9.39 -2.79 4.12
N GLN A 72 10.59 -2.35 4.52
CA GLN A 72 11.07 -0.98 4.31
C GLN A 72 11.18 -0.64 2.82
N GLY A 73 11.81 -1.52 2.03
CA GLY A 73 11.95 -1.36 0.59
C GLY A 73 10.59 -1.22 -0.11
N CYS A 74 9.60 -2.06 0.25
CA CYS A 74 8.26 -1.97 -0.30
C CYS A 74 7.57 -0.62 0.00
N ARG A 75 7.72 -0.10 1.23
CA ARG A 75 7.13 1.19 1.61
C ARG A 75 7.78 2.35 0.87
N LEU A 76 9.10 2.39 0.84
CA LEU A 76 9.85 3.44 0.16
C LEU A 76 9.60 3.44 -1.34
N MET A 77 9.60 2.27 -1.96
CA MET A 77 9.22 2.08 -3.36
C MET A 77 7.81 2.63 -3.62
N SER A 78 6.86 2.32 -2.75
CA SER A 78 5.48 2.82 -2.88
C SER A 78 5.40 4.35 -2.85
N VAL A 79 6.18 5.01 -1.99
CA VAL A 79 6.23 6.48 -1.91
C VAL A 79 6.86 7.08 -3.17
N VAL A 80 8.00 6.57 -3.62
CA VAL A 80 8.68 7.04 -4.85
C VAL A 80 7.75 6.89 -6.06
N LEU A 81 7.11 5.72 -6.20
CA LEU A 81 6.18 5.49 -7.30
C LEU A 81 4.95 6.39 -7.25
N LYS A 82 4.49 6.79 -6.06
CA LYS A 82 3.38 7.75 -5.92
C LYS A 82 3.80 9.18 -6.29
N ILE A 83 4.98 9.62 -5.89
CA ILE A 83 5.49 10.96 -6.28
C ILE A 83 5.57 11.03 -7.80
N VAL A 84 6.14 9.98 -8.42
CA VAL A 84 6.29 9.93 -9.86
C VAL A 84 4.94 9.91 -10.57
N SER A 85 4.01 9.08 -10.09
CA SER A 85 2.68 9.00 -10.70
C SER A 85 1.92 10.31 -10.56
N ALA A 86 1.96 10.95 -9.38
CA ALA A 86 1.25 12.17 -9.10
C ALA A 86 1.75 13.35 -9.95
N ARG A 87 3.06 13.44 -10.16
CA ARG A 87 3.67 14.60 -10.82
C ARG A 87 3.71 14.51 -12.34
N TRP A 88 3.99 13.31 -12.88
CA TRP A 88 4.30 13.14 -14.31
C TRP A 88 3.34 12.23 -15.06
N LEU A 89 2.60 11.33 -14.40
CA LEU A 89 1.74 10.34 -15.08
C LEU A 89 0.25 10.67 -14.98
N MET A 90 -0.18 11.22 -13.86
CA MET A 90 -1.57 11.59 -13.57
C MET A 90 -1.80 13.09 -13.80
N LYS A 91 -3.04 13.47 -14.12
CA LYS A 91 -3.41 14.88 -14.27
C LYS A 91 -3.67 15.46 -12.89
N ALA A 92 -3.44 16.77 -12.71
CA ALA A 92 -3.72 17.45 -11.43
C ALA A 92 -5.19 17.33 -10.99
N SER A 93 -6.13 17.21 -11.94
CA SER A 93 -7.56 16.93 -11.70
C SER A 93 -7.84 15.58 -11.04
N ASP A 94 -6.86 14.67 -11.04
CA ASP A 94 -7.03 13.33 -10.51
C ASP A 94 -6.90 13.30 -8.97
N PHE A 95 -6.33 14.35 -8.35
CA PHE A 95 -6.10 14.46 -6.90
C PHE A 95 -7.11 15.38 -6.19
N GLU A 96 -8.39 15.11 -6.36
CA GLU A 96 -9.44 15.80 -5.60
C GLU A 96 -10.22 14.82 -4.74
N ARG A 97 -10.70 15.30 -3.59
CA ARG A 97 -11.63 14.54 -2.73
C ARG A 97 -12.98 14.41 -3.45
N ARG A 98 -13.57 13.22 -3.43
CA ARG A 98 -14.92 12.97 -3.95
C ARG A 98 -15.93 13.80 -3.16
N GLY A 99 -16.71 14.63 -3.86
CA GLY A 99 -17.78 15.44 -3.26
C GLY A 99 -17.46 16.93 -3.05
N LYS A 100 -16.33 17.45 -3.54
CA LYS A 100 -16.02 18.90 -3.54
C LYS A 100 -16.74 19.70 -4.63
N GLU A 101 -17.96 19.32 -5.04
CA GLU A 101 -18.81 20.19 -5.88
C GLU A 101 -19.96 20.80 -5.06
N LYS A 102 -19.97 22.15 -5.07
CA LYS A 102 -20.99 23.11 -4.62
C LYS A 102 -21.15 23.31 -3.11
N GLY A 103 -20.34 24.24 -2.59
CA GLY A 103 -20.56 24.93 -1.33
C GLY A 103 -20.29 26.44 -1.50
N GLU A 104 -21.38 27.18 -1.48
CA GLU A 104 -21.65 28.62 -1.49
C GLU A 104 -20.51 29.59 -1.08
N LYS A 105 -20.33 30.64 -1.88
CA LYS A 105 -19.44 31.77 -1.61
C LYS A 105 -20.07 32.68 -0.55
N ASP A 106 -19.79 32.41 0.73
CA ASP A 106 -20.00 33.42 1.76
C ASP A 106 -18.68 34.12 2.11
N GLY A 107 -18.58 35.36 1.66
CA GLY A 107 -17.49 36.29 1.94
C GLY A 107 -17.68 36.91 3.31
N LYS A 108 -16.98 36.38 4.31
CA LYS A 108 -16.51 37.03 5.55
C LYS A 108 -15.87 35.95 6.43
N GLU A 109 -14.53 35.99 6.51
CA GLU A 109 -13.58 35.25 7.36
C GLU A 109 -12.41 34.74 6.50
N GLU A 110 -11.62 35.63 5.91
CA GLU A 110 -10.52 35.19 5.05
C GLU A 110 -9.38 34.51 5.84
N ASP A 111 -9.01 35.01 7.01
CA ASP A 111 -7.82 34.50 7.73
C ASP A 111 -8.06 33.14 8.41
N GLY A 112 -9.21 32.99 9.08
CA GLY A 112 -9.65 31.70 9.65
C GLY A 112 -9.91 30.63 8.59
N LYS A 113 -10.49 31.02 7.43
CA LYS A 113 -10.64 30.12 6.28
C LYS A 113 -9.30 29.76 5.67
N ASN A 114 -8.32 30.67 5.63
CA ASN A 114 -7.00 30.38 5.07
C ASN A 114 -6.21 29.39 5.94
N LYS A 115 -6.23 29.56 7.27
CA LYS A 115 -5.63 28.62 8.21
C LYS A 115 -6.28 27.24 8.13
N ARG A 116 -7.62 27.16 8.14
CA ARG A 116 -8.37 25.90 7.97
C ARG A 116 -8.12 25.24 6.61
N ARG A 117 -7.91 26.04 5.55
CA ARG A 117 -7.56 25.57 4.20
C ARG A 117 -6.13 25.04 4.13
N TRP A 118 -5.18 25.67 4.81
CA TRP A 118 -3.79 25.19 4.90
C TRP A 118 -3.68 23.88 5.67
N TRP A 119 -4.33 23.77 6.84
CA TRP A 119 -4.39 22.50 7.59
C TRP A 119 -5.07 21.39 6.78
N GLY A 120 -6.13 21.71 6.04
CA GLY A 120 -6.77 20.76 5.12
C GLY A 120 -5.82 20.28 4.02
N TYR A 121 -5.02 21.18 3.44
CA TYR A 121 -4.01 20.81 2.45
C TYR A 121 -2.90 19.94 3.04
N LEU A 122 -2.42 20.26 4.25
CA LEU A 122 -1.44 19.43 4.93
C LEU A 122 -1.98 18.03 5.24
N TRP A 123 -3.24 17.95 5.66
CA TRP A 123 -3.91 16.69 5.92
C TRP A 123 -4.09 15.86 4.64
N ASP A 124 -4.52 16.51 3.55
CA ASP A 124 -4.65 15.92 2.22
C ASP A 124 -3.30 15.34 1.74
N ALA A 125 -2.21 16.08 1.94
CA ALA A 125 -0.85 15.64 1.61
C ALA A 125 -0.36 14.48 2.49
N PHE A 126 -0.63 14.54 3.79
CA PHE A 126 -0.34 13.45 4.72
C PHE A 126 -1.10 12.18 4.33
N GLU A 127 -2.39 12.27 4.01
CA GLU A 127 -3.23 11.13 3.66
C GLU A 127 -2.77 10.47 2.35
N ILE A 128 -2.44 11.25 1.31
CA ILE A 128 -1.91 10.72 0.04
C ILE A 128 -0.54 10.06 0.23
N GLY A 129 0.34 10.70 1.00
CA GLY A 129 1.67 10.21 1.32
C GLY A 129 1.64 8.88 2.07
N SER A 130 0.89 8.83 3.18
CA SER A 130 0.99 7.76 4.17
C SER A 130 -0.12 6.71 4.11
N MET A 131 -1.35 7.04 3.70
CA MET A 131 -2.53 6.19 3.97
C MET A 131 -3.37 5.83 2.73
N SER A 132 -3.27 6.60 1.64
CA SER A 132 -4.19 6.46 0.51
C SER A 132 -3.64 5.54 -0.60
N SER A 133 -3.12 4.36 -0.26
CA SER A 133 -2.72 3.38 -1.28
C SER A 133 -3.91 2.90 -2.13
N ARG A 134 -5.14 3.05 -1.63
CA ARG A 134 -6.39 2.67 -2.32
C ARG A 134 -7.24 3.86 -2.78
N GLY A 135 -6.82 5.10 -2.51
CA GLY A 135 -7.54 6.30 -2.93
C GLY A 135 -8.89 6.50 -2.25
N ILE A 136 -9.14 5.96 -1.05
CA ILE A 136 -10.47 6.01 -0.42
C ILE A 136 -10.88 7.46 -0.15
N GLY A 137 -12.01 7.90 -0.72
CA GLY A 137 -12.46 9.29 -0.63
C GLY A 137 -11.84 10.23 -1.68
N TRP A 138 -11.02 9.72 -2.59
CA TRP A 138 -10.37 10.49 -3.67
C TRP A 138 -10.92 10.12 -5.05
N ASN A 139 -10.77 10.99 -6.05
CA ASN A 139 -11.23 10.71 -7.42
C ASN A 139 -10.59 9.43 -7.98
N PHE A 140 -9.31 9.20 -7.68
CA PHE A 140 -8.56 8.00 -8.05
C PHE A 140 -8.86 6.75 -7.20
N GLN A 141 -9.92 6.74 -6.37
CA GLN A 141 -10.32 5.55 -5.60
C GLN A 141 -10.49 4.33 -6.50
N ILE A 142 -9.84 3.23 -6.11
CA ILE A 142 -9.90 1.96 -6.82
C ILE A 142 -11.34 1.42 -6.84
N ARG A 143 -11.75 0.83 -7.97
CA ARG A 143 -13.04 0.12 -8.10
C ARG A 143 -12.99 -1.30 -7.56
N ASN A 144 -14.17 -1.85 -7.24
CA ASN A 144 -14.36 -3.20 -6.70
C ASN A 144 -13.80 -3.40 -5.29
N LEU A 145 -13.75 -2.33 -4.49
CA LEU A 145 -13.44 -2.45 -3.07
C LEU A 145 -14.47 -3.36 -2.37
N PRO A 146 -14.03 -4.15 -1.39
CA PRO A 146 -14.97 -4.80 -0.47
C PRO A 146 -15.94 -3.76 0.12
N PRO A 147 -17.19 -4.15 0.44
CA PRO A 147 -18.17 -3.23 1.00
C PRO A 147 -17.59 -2.47 2.21
N ALA A 148 -17.67 -1.14 2.15
CA ALA A 148 -17.24 -0.31 3.25
C ALA A 148 -18.24 -0.42 4.42
N PRO A 149 -17.77 -0.27 5.67
CA PRO A 149 -18.66 -0.11 6.83
C PRO A 149 -19.62 1.05 6.61
N SER A 150 -20.84 0.93 7.14
CA SER A 150 -21.82 2.02 7.06
C SER A 150 -21.27 3.29 7.72
N PRO A 151 -21.48 4.47 7.14
CA PRO A 151 -21.15 5.74 7.80
C PRO A 151 -21.88 5.92 9.15
N THR A 152 -23.04 5.26 9.32
CA THR A 152 -23.87 5.34 10.52
C THR A 152 -23.45 4.36 11.62
N THR A 153 -22.45 3.51 11.39
CA THR A 153 -21.98 2.56 12.41
C THR A 153 -21.43 3.31 13.63
N PRO A 154 -21.87 2.97 14.86
CA PRO A 154 -21.33 3.58 16.08
C PRO A 154 -19.81 3.38 16.17
N ARG A 155 -19.07 4.47 16.43
CA ARG A 155 -17.60 4.48 16.39
C ARG A 155 -16.95 3.52 17.37
N LEU A 156 -17.48 3.44 18.61
CA LEU A 156 -16.96 2.54 19.63
C LEU A 156 -17.25 1.07 19.27
N GLN A 157 -18.46 0.77 18.80
CA GLN A 157 -18.82 -0.57 18.33
C GLN A 157 -17.91 -1.01 17.18
N PHE A 158 -17.67 -0.12 16.22
CA PHE A 158 -16.75 -0.36 15.12
C PHE A 158 -15.32 -0.60 15.64
N ALA A 159 -14.81 0.23 16.54
CA ALA A 159 -13.47 0.09 17.11
C ALA A 159 -13.27 -1.25 17.84
N VAL A 160 -14.25 -1.68 18.63
CA VAL A 160 -14.23 -2.99 19.32
C VAL A 160 -14.20 -4.13 18.30
N THR A 161 -15.02 -4.06 17.25
CA THR A 161 -15.03 -5.06 16.17
C THR A 161 -13.67 -5.14 15.48
N GLN A 162 -13.03 -3.99 15.23
CA GLN A 162 -11.71 -3.93 14.64
C GLN A 162 -10.63 -4.46 15.59
N LEU A 163 -10.75 -4.25 16.90
CA LEU A 163 -9.82 -4.82 17.87
C LEU A 163 -9.90 -6.35 17.91
N PHE A 164 -11.11 -6.92 17.90
CA PHE A 164 -11.30 -8.38 17.76
C PHE A 164 -10.74 -8.91 16.44
N SER A 165 -10.99 -8.21 15.33
CA SER A 165 -10.43 -8.54 14.03
C SER A 165 -8.90 -8.52 14.06
N ALA A 166 -8.29 -7.51 14.69
CA ALA A 166 -6.84 -7.42 14.85
C ALA A 166 -6.29 -8.58 15.66
N ALA A 167 -6.86 -8.85 16.85
CA ALA A 167 -6.43 -9.95 17.71
C ALA A 167 -6.53 -11.31 17.00
N PHE A 168 -7.63 -11.56 16.30
CA PHE A 168 -7.83 -12.78 15.52
C PHE A 168 -6.80 -12.93 14.39
N ASN A 169 -6.55 -11.87 13.62
CA ASN A 169 -5.56 -11.93 12.55
C ASN A 169 -4.13 -12.09 13.10
N ILE A 170 -3.79 -11.48 14.23
CA ILE A 170 -2.48 -11.65 14.90
C ILE A 170 -2.31 -13.11 15.34
N LEU A 171 -3.33 -13.71 15.95
CA LEU A 171 -3.30 -15.12 16.34
C LEU A 171 -3.05 -16.04 15.13
N LEU A 172 -3.68 -15.78 13.98
CA LEU A 172 -3.42 -16.54 12.76
C LEU A 172 -1.98 -16.35 12.23
N VAL A 173 -1.42 -15.15 12.35
CA VAL A 173 0.00 -14.89 12.03
C VAL A 173 0.91 -15.69 12.96
N ASP A 174 0.64 -15.73 14.25
CA ASP A 174 1.46 -16.45 15.22
C ASP A 174 1.40 -17.97 14.99
N ILE A 175 0.20 -18.53 14.81
CA ILE A 175 0.02 -19.95 14.51
C ILE A 175 0.74 -20.33 13.21
N SER A 176 0.58 -19.53 12.16
CA SER A 176 1.24 -19.79 10.87
C SER A 176 2.76 -19.64 10.96
N TYR A 177 3.26 -18.67 11.72
CA TYR A 177 4.68 -18.48 11.97
C TYR A 177 5.28 -19.69 12.69
N LEU A 178 4.63 -20.17 13.76
CA LEU A 178 5.09 -21.35 14.49
C LEU A 178 5.10 -22.60 13.60
N PHE A 179 4.07 -22.79 12.79
CA PHE A 179 4.01 -23.88 11.84
C PHE A 179 5.14 -23.78 10.80
N LEU A 180 5.30 -22.62 10.14
CA LEU A 180 6.33 -22.40 9.13
C LEU A 180 7.73 -22.56 9.73
N ARG A 181 7.96 -22.13 10.96
CA ARG A 181 9.25 -22.31 11.65
C ARG A 181 9.59 -23.78 11.89
N GLN A 182 8.60 -24.61 12.17
CA GLN A 182 8.79 -26.03 12.46
C GLN A 182 8.87 -26.88 11.17
N PHE A 183 8.07 -26.56 10.16
CA PHE A 183 7.82 -27.44 9.02
C PHE A 183 8.22 -26.87 7.66
N SER A 184 8.69 -25.63 7.59
CA SER A 184 9.13 -25.02 6.32
C SER A 184 10.65 -25.06 6.19
N PRO A 185 11.20 -25.40 5.02
CA PRO A 185 12.65 -25.46 4.79
C PRO A 185 13.24 -24.04 4.60
N ILE A 186 12.39 -23.04 4.40
CA ILE A 186 12.83 -21.64 4.21
C ILE A 186 13.14 -20.93 5.53
N THR A 187 12.69 -21.50 6.64
CA THR A 187 12.90 -20.98 8.00
C THR A 187 13.97 -21.79 8.76
N SER A 188 14.50 -22.87 8.16
CA SER A 188 15.60 -23.66 8.72
C SER A 188 16.96 -23.03 8.45
N HIS A 189 17.96 -23.41 9.24
CA HIS A 189 19.37 -23.13 8.97
C HIS A 189 20.11 -24.44 8.69
N PRO A 190 20.72 -24.63 7.50
CA PRO A 190 20.72 -23.72 6.35
C PRO A 190 19.32 -23.57 5.71
N ILE A 191 19.10 -22.43 5.05
CA ILE A 191 17.85 -22.17 4.30
C ILE A 191 17.85 -23.09 3.08
N LEU A 192 16.81 -23.89 2.94
CA LEU A 192 16.63 -24.83 1.83
C LEU A 192 15.48 -24.38 0.92
N PRO A 193 15.55 -24.66 -0.39
CA PRO A 193 14.46 -24.35 -1.31
C PRO A 193 13.15 -25.04 -0.88
N LEU A 194 12.01 -24.41 -1.16
CA LEU A 194 10.70 -24.99 -0.87
C LEU A 194 10.47 -26.33 -1.59
N THR A 195 11.15 -26.53 -2.73
CA THR A 195 11.15 -27.76 -3.53
C THR A 195 11.89 -28.93 -2.88
N SER A 196 12.59 -28.70 -1.76
CA SER A 196 13.21 -29.78 -0.97
C SER A 196 12.18 -30.65 -0.22
N GLN A 197 10.91 -30.25 -0.22
CA GLN A 197 9.80 -30.96 0.40
C GLN A 197 8.84 -31.54 -0.64
N PRO A 198 8.00 -32.52 -0.25
CA PRO A 198 6.94 -33.03 -1.12
C PRO A 198 6.07 -31.90 -1.67
N LEU A 199 5.66 -32.00 -2.93
CA LEU A 199 4.96 -30.92 -3.65
C LEU A 199 3.75 -30.35 -2.88
N LEU A 200 2.93 -31.22 -2.29
CA LEU A 200 1.75 -30.77 -1.53
C LEU A 200 2.13 -29.94 -0.30
N LEU A 201 3.19 -30.33 0.41
CA LEU A 201 3.69 -29.58 1.56
C LEU A 201 4.32 -28.26 1.12
N ALA A 202 5.07 -28.27 0.01
CA ALA A 202 5.62 -27.05 -0.59
C ALA A 202 4.52 -26.06 -0.99
N LEU A 203 3.46 -26.53 -1.65
CA LEU A 203 2.30 -25.71 -2.01
C LEU A 203 1.55 -25.18 -0.79
N PHE A 204 1.37 -26.00 0.24
CA PHE A 204 0.75 -25.57 1.49
C PHE A 204 1.58 -24.48 2.19
N ASN A 205 2.88 -24.70 2.34
CA ASN A 205 3.79 -23.72 2.93
C ASN A 205 3.83 -22.42 2.13
N ALA A 206 3.85 -22.49 0.80
CA ALA A 206 3.75 -21.32 -0.07
C ALA A 206 2.47 -20.52 0.22
N TRP A 207 1.32 -21.20 0.22
CA TRP A 207 0.04 -20.56 0.53
C TRP A 207 -0.02 -19.97 1.93
N LEU A 208 0.55 -20.65 2.92
CA LEU A 208 0.57 -20.20 4.31
C LEU A 208 1.37 -18.89 4.46
N ILE A 209 2.46 -18.72 3.72
CA ILE A 209 3.22 -17.45 3.66
C ILE A 209 2.38 -16.31 3.07
N TYR A 210 1.63 -16.58 1.99
CA TYR A 210 0.72 -15.58 1.41
C TYR A 210 -0.41 -15.20 2.37
N LEU A 211 -0.99 -16.18 3.06
CA LEU A 211 -2.03 -15.95 4.07
C LEU A 211 -1.48 -15.18 5.27
N GLN A 212 -0.25 -15.46 5.71
CA GLN A 212 0.42 -14.69 6.74
C GLN A 212 0.50 -13.21 6.37
N ALA A 213 0.97 -12.89 5.16
CA ALA A 213 1.00 -11.50 4.67
C ALA A 213 -0.39 -10.85 4.68
N ARG A 214 -1.44 -11.59 4.29
CA ARG A 214 -2.83 -11.13 4.35
C ARG A 214 -3.27 -10.78 5.77
N TRP A 215 -3.04 -11.67 6.72
CA TRP A 215 -3.47 -11.47 8.10
C TRP A 215 -2.69 -10.33 8.76
N THR A 216 -1.38 -10.23 8.53
CA THR A 216 -0.56 -9.11 9.01
C THR A 216 -1.09 -7.76 8.50
N MET A 217 -1.33 -7.63 7.19
CA MET A 217 -1.88 -6.39 6.62
C MET A 217 -3.27 -6.07 7.16
N SER A 218 -4.11 -7.08 7.34
CA SER A 218 -5.47 -6.91 7.88
C SER A 218 -5.43 -6.48 9.35
N ALA A 219 -4.56 -7.08 10.16
CA ALA A 219 -4.35 -6.70 11.56
C ALA A 219 -3.89 -5.23 11.68
N LEU A 220 -2.90 -4.82 10.89
CA LEU A 220 -2.39 -3.45 10.91
C LEU A 220 -3.47 -2.43 10.54
N LEU A 221 -4.29 -2.70 9.52
CA LEU A 221 -5.39 -1.82 9.17
C LEU A 221 -6.46 -1.79 10.27
N SER A 222 -6.76 -2.95 10.88
CA SER A 222 -7.73 -3.04 11.97
C SER A 222 -7.27 -2.29 13.22
N VAL A 223 -5.99 -2.37 13.60
CA VAL A 223 -5.41 -1.58 14.70
C VAL A 223 -5.51 -0.09 14.40
N LEU A 224 -5.13 0.33 13.20
CA LEU A 224 -5.24 1.73 12.79
C LEU A 224 -6.69 2.24 12.87
N ALA A 225 -7.65 1.42 12.39
CA ALA A 225 -9.06 1.75 12.44
C ALA A 225 -9.58 1.84 13.89
N ALA A 226 -9.18 0.91 14.75
CA ALA A 226 -9.56 0.88 16.16
C ALA A 226 -9.03 2.08 16.95
N ILE A 227 -7.88 2.65 16.55
CA ILE A 227 -7.31 3.85 17.17
C ILE A 227 -7.94 5.13 16.60
N THR A 228 -8.01 5.25 15.27
CA THR A 228 -8.34 6.52 14.61
C THR A 228 -9.83 6.83 14.54
N VAL A 229 -10.69 5.82 14.45
CA VAL A 229 -12.14 6.01 14.39
C VAL A 229 -12.75 6.53 15.69
N PRO A 230 -12.43 6.03 16.89
CA PRO A 230 -12.97 6.62 18.13
C PRO A 230 -12.41 8.02 18.40
N LEU A 231 -11.22 8.35 17.89
CA LEU A 231 -10.64 9.70 17.97
C LEU A 231 -11.23 10.69 16.96
N HIS A 232 -12.27 10.31 16.21
CA HIS A 232 -12.91 11.14 15.19
C HIS A 232 -11.98 11.61 14.04
N ILE A 233 -10.80 11.00 13.90
CA ILE A 233 -9.84 11.31 12.81
C ILE A 233 -10.41 10.86 11.46
N TYR A 234 -10.98 9.65 11.42
CA TYR A 234 -11.57 9.07 10.22
C TYR A 234 -12.97 8.49 10.52
N PRO A 235 -13.91 8.51 9.57
CA PRO A 235 -15.17 7.79 9.70
C PRO A 235 -14.98 6.27 9.52
N PRO A 236 -15.88 5.41 10.05
CA PRO A 236 -15.84 3.96 9.81
C PRO A 236 -15.76 3.58 8.31
N SER A 237 -16.46 4.34 7.46
CA SER A 237 -16.49 4.14 6.01
C SER A 237 -15.14 4.35 5.31
N ALA A 238 -14.17 5.00 5.97
CA ALA A 238 -12.81 5.15 5.45
C ALA A 238 -11.98 3.85 5.56
N PHE A 239 -12.49 2.82 6.25
CA PHE A 239 -11.79 1.55 6.47
C PHE A 239 -12.51 0.36 5.80
N PRO A 240 -12.70 0.34 4.47
CA PRO A 240 -13.11 -0.88 3.79
C PRO A 240 -12.03 -1.97 3.97
N PRO A 241 -12.43 -3.23 4.14
CA PRO A 241 -11.51 -4.36 4.24
C PRO A 241 -10.46 -4.37 3.13
N LEU A 242 -9.21 -4.74 3.45
CA LEU A 242 -8.12 -4.81 2.46
C LEU A 242 -8.32 -5.90 1.42
N PHE A 243 -9.00 -6.96 1.83
CA PHE A 243 -9.19 -8.17 1.06
C PHE A 243 -10.67 -8.51 0.99
N GLY A 244 -11.11 -9.03 -0.15
CA GLY A 244 -12.47 -9.53 -0.31
C GLY A 244 -12.61 -11.01 0.04
N SER A 245 -13.81 -11.53 -0.23
CA SER A 245 -14.16 -12.94 -0.05
C SER A 245 -13.49 -13.82 -1.11
N PHE A 246 -13.00 -15.00 -0.70
CA PHE A 246 -12.53 -16.04 -1.61
C PHE A 246 -13.66 -16.66 -2.45
N ALA A 247 -14.93 -16.52 -2.06
CA ALA A 247 -16.07 -16.94 -2.89
C ALA A 247 -16.11 -16.21 -4.25
N ASN A 248 -15.51 -15.02 -4.33
CA ASN A 248 -15.41 -14.27 -5.58
C ASN A 248 -14.21 -14.73 -6.46
N ALA A 249 -13.35 -15.63 -5.98
CA ALA A 249 -12.09 -16.01 -6.63
C ALA A 249 -12.20 -17.17 -7.64
N TYR A 250 -13.35 -17.34 -8.30
CA TYR A 250 -13.57 -18.43 -9.27
C TYR A 250 -12.89 -18.22 -10.64
N THR A 251 -12.18 -17.10 -10.81
CA THR A 251 -11.26 -16.87 -11.95
C THR A 251 -10.04 -16.10 -11.45
N VAL A 252 -8.88 -16.26 -12.11
CA VAL A 252 -7.65 -15.52 -11.80
C VAL A 252 -7.90 -14.00 -11.82
N LYS A 253 -8.66 -13.51 -12.80
CA LYS A 253 -9.05 -12.10 -12.89
C LYS A 253 -9.79 -11.62 -11.65
N ARG A 254 -10.78 -12.38 -11.18
CA ARG A 254 -11.56 -11.96 -10.01
C ARG A 254 -10.78 -12.09 -8.72
N PHE A 255 -9.90 -13.10 -8.60
CA PHE A 255 -8.99 -13.24 -7.47
C PHE A 255 -8.18 -11.96 -7.25
N TRP A 256 -7.48 -11.47 -8.28
CA TRP A 256 -6.69 -10.24 -8.17
C TRP A 256 -7.54 -8.97 -8.06
N ALA A 257 -8.68 -8.90 -8.76
CA ALA A 257 -9.49 -7.69 -8.77
C ALA A 257 -10.38 -7.49 -7.53
N HIS A 258 -10.84 -8.57 -6.88
CA HIS A 258 -11.86 -8.52 -5.82
C HIS A 258 -11.42 -9.17 -4.50
N THR A 259 -10.51 -10.15 -4.53
CA THR A 259 -10.20 -10.98 -3.35
C THR A 259 -8.86 -10.61 -2.72
N TRP A 260 -7.81 -10.47 -3.52
CA TRP A 260 -6.46 -10.14 -3.05
C TRP A 260 -6.25 -8.65 -2.84
N HIS A 261 -5.20 -8.25 -2.10
CA HIS A 261 -5.00 -6.86 -1.68
C HIS A 261 -4.97 -5.89 -2.88
N GLN A 262 -5.72 -4.80 -2.79
CA GLN A 262 -5.88 -3.85 -3.89
C GLN A 262 -4.88 -2.68 -3.87
N MET A 263 -3.96 -2.64 -2.91
CA MET A 263 -3.00 -1.52 -2.81
C MET A 263 -2.06 -1.40 -4.01
N MET A 264 -1.72 -2.51 -4.67
CA MET A 264 -0.81 -2.51 -5.82
C MET A 264 -1.42 -1.87 -7.06
N ARG A 265 -2.76 -1.78 -7.12
CA ARG A 265 -3.49 -1.26 -8.28
C ARG A 265 -3.18 0.20 -8.56
N THR A 266 -3.20 1.02 -7.52
CA THR A 266 -2.86 2.45 -7.62
C THR A 266 -1.40 2.67 -7.97
N LEU A 267 -0.51 1.73 -7.59
CA LEU A 267 0.91 1.80 -7.92
C LEU A 267 1.18 1.41 -9.38
N ALA A 268 0.44 0.44 -9.95
CA ALA A 268 0.66 -0.04 -11.31
C ALA A 268 -0.08 0.77 -12.38
N THR A 269 -1.34 1.16 -12.11
CA THR A 269 -2.26 1.72 -13.13
C THR A 269 -1.73 2.96 -13.86
N PRO A 270 -1.11 3.95 -13.19
CA PRO A 270 -0.60 5.15 -13.89
C PRO A 270 0.51 4.81 -14.88
N TYR A 271 1.38 3.87 -14.52
CA TYR A 271 2.52 3.45 -15.33
C TYR A 271 2.08 2.61 -16.53
N THR A 272 1.18 1.66 -16.30
CA THR A 272 0.64 0.84 -17.39
C THR A 272 -0.18 1.68 -18.36
N SER A 273 -0.96 2.64 -17.85
CA SER A 273 -1.71 3.59 -18.69
C SER A 273 -0.78 4.50 -19.50
N PHE A 274 0.33 4.96 -18.90
CA PHE A 274 1.35 5.72 -19.61
C PHE A 274 1.99 4.88 -20.71
N LEU A 275 2.43 3.65 -20.42
CA LEU A 275 3.00 2.74 -21.41
C LEU A 275 2.05 2.46 -22.57
N VAL A 276 0.78 2.17 -22.30
CA VAL A 276 -0.25 1.94 -23.33
C VAL A 276 -0.40 3.17 -24.25
N ARG A 277 -0.41 4.38 -23.67
CA ARG A 277 -0.49 5.63 -24.45
C ARG A 277 0.76 5.87 -25.29
N THR A 278 1.95 5.72 -24.70
CA THR A 278 3.23 5.95 -25.36
C THR A 278 3.48 4.95 -26.49
N LEU A 279 3.05 3.70 -26.32
CA LEU A 279 3.19 2.65 -27.32
C LEU A 279 2.03 2.62 -28.34
N GLY A 280 1.05 3.53 -28.24
CA GLY A 280 -0.11 3.57 -29.15
C GLY A 280 -0.97 2.30 -29.11
N LEU A 281 -0.95 1.56 -28.00
CA LEU A 281 -1.63 0.27 -27.92
C LEU A 281 -3.14 0.48 -27.80
N ASP A 282 -3.88 -0.28 -28.61
CA ASP A 282 -5.34 -0.25 -28.58
C ASP A 282 -5.86 -0.84 -27.27
N SER A 283 -6.38 0.04 -26.40
CA SER A 283 -6.93 -0.32 -25.09
C SER A 283 -8.18 -1.21 -25.15
N THR A 284 -8.80 -1.35 -26.33
CA THR A 284 -9.96 -2.23 -26.54
C THR A 284 -9.56 -3.69 -26.75
N LYS A 285 -8.30 -3.95 -27.16
CA LYS A 285 -7.81 -5.31 -27.42
C LYS A 285 -7.47 -6.06 -26.14
N LYS A 286 -7.83 -7.34 -26.08
CA LYS A 286 -7.55 -8.23 -24.95
C LYS A 286 -6.05 -8.38 -24.65
N SER A 287 -5.16 -8.22 -25.63
CA SER A 287 -3.70 -8.26 -25.43
C SER A 287 -3.19 -7.06 -24.64
N THR A 288 -3.66 -5.86 -24.96
CA THR A 288 -3.35 -4.60 -24.26
C THR A 288 -3.97 -4.56 -22.85
N TYR A 289 -5.06 -5.31 -22.64
CA TYR A 289 -5.72 -5.45 -21.34
C TYR A 289 -4.83 -6.11 -20.28
N TRP A 290 -3.91 -7.00 -20.66
CA TRP A 290 -2.95 -7.61 -19.72
C TRP A 290 -1.87 -6.63 -19.26
N VAL A 291 -1.51 -5.66 -20.12
CA VAL A 291 -0.64 -4.54 -19.73
C VAL A 291 -1.39 -3.64 -18.75
N LYS A 292 -2.66 -3.37 -19.02
CA LYS A 292 -3.55 -2.57 -18.16
C LYS A 292 -4.28 -3.42 -17.13
N ALA A 293 -3.61 -4.41 -16.53
CA ALA A 293 -4.22 -5.25 -15.49
C ALA A 293 -4.72 -4.33 -14.37
N GLU A 294 -6.02 -4.01 -14.47
CA GLU A 294 -6.88 -3.19 -13.63
C GLU A 294 -7.49 -1.95 -14.31
N ASP A 295 -8.78 -2.15 -14.63
CA ASP A 295 -9.85 -1.17 -14.81
C ASP A 295 -10.09 -0.60 -16.22
N THR A 296 -11.18 -1.04 -16.85
CA THR A 296 -12.42 -0.25 -17.08
C THR A 296 -13.27 -0.90 -18.17
N ARG A 297 -14.59 -0.98 -17.93
CA ARG A 297 -15.60 -1.24 -18.97
C ARG A 297 -15.46 -0.19 -20.08
N LEU A 298 -15.09 -0.64 -21.26
CA LEU A 298 -15.41 0.06 -22.50
C LEU A 298 -16.83 -0.34 -22.91
N ILE A 299 -17.60 0.67 -23.33
CA ILE A 299 -18.86 0.58 -24.11
C ILE A 299 -20.11 0.28 -23.28
N PHE A 300 -20.76 1.34 -22.77
CA PHE A 300 -22.17 1.66 -23.06
C PHE A 300 -22.40 3.13 -22.69
N GLY A 301 -22.09 3.99 -23.66
CA GLY A 301 -22.30 5.43 -23.61
C GLY A 301 -22.39 5.91 -25.05
N GLY A 302 -23.51 5.59 -25.70
CA GLY A 302 -23.74 5.93 -27.10
C GLY A 302 -25.01 5.32 -27.64
N MET A 303 -26.17 5.86 -27.26
CA MET A 303 -27.09 6.44 -28.26
C MET A 303 -28.24 7.16 -27.56
N ARG A 304 -28.30 8.47 -27.82
CA ARG A 304 -29.54 9.23 -27.85
C ARG A 304 -30.56 8.43 -28.66
N ARG A 305 -31.71 8.09 -28.07
CA ARG A 305 -32.90 7.83 -28.88
C ARG A 305 -33.38 9.18 -29.40
N ARG A 306 -33.08 9.44 -30.68
CA ARG A 306 -33.93 10.27 -31.54
C ARG A 306 -34.64 9.28 -32.46
N CYS A 307 -35.88 8.98 -32.10
CA CYS A 307 -37.08 8.71 -32.89
C CYS A 307 -38.15 8.35 -31.86
#